data_AF-A0A1I6AFX0-F1
#
_entry.id   AF-A0A1I6AFX0-F1
#
_cell.length_a   1.000
_cell.length_b   1.000
_cell.length_c   1.000
_cell.angle_alpha   90.00
_cell.angle_beta   90.00
_cell.angle_gamma   90.00
#
_symmetry.space_group_name_H-M   'P 1'
#
loop_
_entity.id
_entity.type
_entity.pdbx_description
1 polymer ?
#
loop_
_entity_poly.entity_id
_entity_poly.type
_entity_poly.pdbx_seq_one_letter_code
_entity_poly.pdbx_strand_id
1 'polypeptide(L)'
;MGNPGELVAMVRLRRGVVGESRRVCHVVPVPDPWQARGLPERLTALCGEHIVVEQAELLPGLAGMPCEPCLLRSAPRQTLPKGA
;
A
#
# COMPACT_ATOMS: atom_id res chain seq x y z
N MET A 1 8.66 10.37 6.53
CA MET A 1 7.64 10.78 7.49
C MET A 1 6.36 10.89 6.69
N GLY A 2 5.45 9.92 6.81
CA GLY A 2 4.09 10.17 6.36
C GLY A 2 3.54 11.27 7.24
N ASN A 3 3.03 12.35 6.64
CA ASN A 3 2.47 13.43 7.44
C ASN A 3 1.26 12.89 8.22
N PRO A 4 1.02 13.32 9.47
CA PRO A 4 -0.26 13.07 10.13
C PRO A 4 -1.37 13.69 9.27
N GLY A 5 -2.06 12.86 8.49
CA GLY A 5 -2.97 13.27 7.40
C GLY A 5 -2.84 12.47 6.10
N GLU A 6 -1.78 11.64 5.93
CA GLU A 6 -1.74 10.67 4.83
C GLU A 6 -2.50 9.40 5.24
N LEU A 7 -3.68 9.22 4.65
CA LEU A 7 -4.39 7.95 4.69
C LEU A 7 -3.61 6.91 3.89
N VAL A 8 -3.71 5.64 4.26
CA VAL A 8 -3.10 4.53 3.50
C VAL A 8 -4.18 3.53 3.11
N ALA A 9 -4.11 3.06 1.86
CA ALA A 9 -4.92 1.97 1.34
C ALA A 9 -4.06 0.72 1.20
N MET A 10 -4.67 -0.44 1.45
CA MET A 10 -4.05 -1.74 1.26
C MET A 10 -4.71 -2.42 0.07
N VAL A 11 -3.93 -2.75 -0.95
CA VAL A 11 -4.45 -3.27 -2.22
C VAL A 11 -3.72 -4.53 -2.64
N ARG A 12 -4.40 -5.39 -3.40
CA ARG A 12 -3.80 -6.57 -4.03
C ARG A 12 -4.28 -6.69 -5.46
N LEU A 13 -3.41 -7.12 -6.38
CA LEU A 13 -3.83 -7.36 -7.76
C LEU A 13 -4.83 -8.54 -7.84
N ARG A 14 -5.86 -8.43 -8.67
CA ARG A 14 -6.88 -9.45 -8.91
C ARG A 14 -6.26 -10.71 -9.52
N ARG A 15 -6.94 -11.86 -9.36
CA ARG A 15 -6.50 -13.12 -9.97
C ARG A 15 -6.45 -12.95 -11.50
N GLY A 16 -5.43 -13.50 -12.13
CA GLY A 16 -5.24 -13.39 -13.59
C GLY A 16 -4.54 -12.11 -14.07
N VAL A 17 -4.28 -11.13 -13.20
CA VAL A 17 -3.48 -9.94 -13.54
C VAL A 17 -1.97 -10.22 -13.44
N VAL A 18 -1.57 -10.93 -12.38
CA VAL A 18 -0.20 -11.40 -12.15
C VAL A 18 -0.21 -12.84 -11.66
N GLY A 19 0.92 -13.53 -11.73
CA GLY A 19 1.09 -14.85 -11.11
C GLY A 19 0.93 -14.80 -9.59
N GLU A 20 0.50 -15.90 -8.98
CA GLU A 20 0.16 -15.96 -7.54
C GLU A 20 1.34 -15.55 -6.63
N SER A 21 2.58 -15.84 -7.02
CA SER A 21 3.79 -15.44 -6.28
C SER A 21 3.96 -13.92 -6.16
N ARG A 22 3.36 -13.16 -7.07
CA ARG A 22 3.38 -11.69 -7.09
C ARG A 22 2.10 -11.08 -6.54
N ARG A 23 1.15 -11.92 -6.10
CA ARG A 23 -0.18 -11.51 -5.67
C ARG A 23 -0.19 -11.10 -4.20
N VAL A 24 0.66 -10.12 -3.89
CA VAL A 24 0.94 -9.63 -2.54
C VAL A 24 0.11 -8.39 -2.18
N CYS A 25 0.02 -8.09 -0.89
CA CYS A 25 -0.60 -6.88 -0.36
C CYS A 25 0.37 -5.70 -0.45
N HIS A 26 0.02 -4.68 -1.23
CA HIS A 26 0.74 -3.42 -1.36
C HIS A 26 0.12 -2.34 -0.46
N VAL A 27 0.97 -1.43 0.04
CA VAL A 27 0.54 -0.23 0.77
C VAL A 27 0.64 0.95 -0.18
N VAL A 28 -0.46 1.68 -0.34
CA VAL A 28 -0.61 2.82 -1.25
C VAL A 28 -0.92 4.07 -0.41
N PRO A 29 -0.10 5.12 -0.47
CA PRO A 29 -0.45 6.42 0.09
C PRO A 29 -1.66 7.02 -0.61
N VAL A 30 -2.62 7.49 0.18
CA VAL A 30 -3.84 8.17 -0.26
C VAL A 30 -3.78 9.61 0.28
N PRO A 31 -3.44 10.60 -0.55
CA PRO A 31 -3.55 11.99 -0.13
C PRO A 31 -5.03 12.31 0.13
N ASP A 32 -5.26 12.97 1.27
CA ASP A 32 -6.55 13.46 1.76
C ASP A 32 -7.48 14.07 0.66
N PRO A 33 -6.99 14.83 -0.35
CA PRO A 33 -7.85 15.36 -1.41
C PRO A 33 -8.31 14.38 -2.52
N TRP A 34 -8.03 13.07 -2.47
CA TRP A 34 -8.58 12.13 -3.48
C TRP A 34 -10.12 12.12 -3.50
N GLN A 35 -10.76 12.40 -2.37
CA GLN A 35 -12.22 12.56 -2.32
C GLN A 35 -12.73 13.77 -3.11
N ALA A 36 -11.93 14.85 -3.24
CA ALA A 36 -12.35 16.07 -3.93
C ALA A 36 -12.12 16.03 -5.46
N ARG A 37 -11.23 15.16 -5.95
CA ARG A 37 -10.84 15.10 -7.37
C ARG A 37 -11.19 13.77 -8.07
N GLY A 38 -11.77 12.82 -7.33
CA GLY A 38 -12.00 11.45 -7.81
C GLY A 38 -10.75 10.57 -7.65
N LEU A 39 -10.97 9.25 -7.62
CA LEU A 39 -9.88 8.28 -7.55
C LEU A 39 -9.08 8.29 -8.87
N PRO A 40 -7.74 8.31 -8.82
CA PRO A 40 -6.93 8.19 -10.03
C PRO A 40 -7.06 6.79 -10.63
N GLU A 41 -6.97 6.67 -11.96
CA GLU A 41 -6.99 5.37 -12.65
C GLU A 41 -5.81 4.47 -12.26
N ARG A 42 -4.70 5.07 -11.81
CA ARG A 42 -3.48 4.39 -11.40
C ARG A 42 -3.02 4.86 -10.02
N LEU A 43 -2.67 3.88 -9.20
CA LEU A 43 -2.09 4.03 -7.89
C LEU A 43 -0.59 3.73 -7.97
N THR A 44 0.19 4.36 -7.10
CA THR A 44 1.61 4.00 -6.92
C THR A 44 1.81 3.51 -5.50
N ALA A 45 2.22 2.25 -5.36
CA ALA A 45 2.51 1.66 -4.06
C ALA A 45 3.85 2.19 -3.51
N LEU A 46 4.07 2.03 -2.20
CA LEU A 46 5.33 2.40 -1.55
C LEU A 46 6.56 1.69 -2.14
N CYS A 47 6.36 0.50 -2.74
CA CYS A 47 7.41 -0.24 -3.44
C CYS A 47 7.72 0.30 -4.86
N GLY A 48 6.95 1.29 -5.34
CA GLY A 48 7.06 1.86 -6.69
C GLY A 48 6.20 1.15 -7.75
N GLU A 49 5.46 0.09 -7.39
CA GLU A 49 4.59 -0.61 -8.34
C GLU A 49 3.43 0.29 -8.78
N HIS A 50 3.16 0.29 -10.09
CA HIS A 50 2.03 1.01 -10.66
C HIS A 50 0.84 0.07 -10.81
N ILE A 51 -0.24 0.40 -10.11
CA ILE A 51 -1.42 -0.47 -9.99
C ILE A 51 -2.60 0.22 -10.66
N VAL A 52 -3.17 -0.39 -11.69
CA VAL A 52 -4.43 0.07 -12.27
C VAL A 52 -5.56 -0.28 -11.31
N VAL A 53 -6.42 0.68 -10.96
CA VAL A 53 -7.47 0.51 -9.94
C VAL A 53 -8.39 -0.67 -10.24
N GLU A 54 -8.84 -0.80 -11.49
CA GLU A 54 -9.70 -1.91 -11.93
C GLU A 54 -9.05 -3.29 -11.79
N GLN A 55 -7.72 -3.35 -11.81
CA GLN A 55 -6.95 -4.58 -11.66
C GLN A 55 -6.70 -4.94 -10.20
N ALA A 56 -7.13 -4.13 -9.24
CA ALA A 56 -6.89 -4.35 -7.83
C ALA A 56 -8.18 -4.61 -7.04
N GLU A 57 -8.02 -5.30 -5.93
CA GLU A 57 -9.00 -5.37 -4.84
C GLU A 57 -8.48 -4.55 -3.65
N LEU A 58 -9.37 -3.80 -3.01
CA LEU A 58 -9.10 -3.12 -1.75
C LEU A 58 -9.22 -4.13 -0.61
N LEU A 59 -8.25 -4.12 0.30
CA LEU A 59 -8.20 -4.97 1.48
C LEU A 59 -8.55 -4.15 2.73
N PRO A 60 -9.24 -4.74 3.71
CA PRO A 60 -9.57 -4.07 4.98
C PRO A 60 -8.35 -3.91 5.91
N GLY A 61 -7.22 -4.52 5.56
CA GLY A 61 -6.00 -4.60 6.37
C GLY A 61 -4.91 -5.39 5.65
N LEU A 62 -3.75 -5.56 6.30
CA LEU A 62 -2.67 -6.40 5.77
C LEU A 62 -3.17 -7.85 5.79
N ALA A 63 -3.45 -8.41 4.61
CA ALA A 63 -4.02 -9.74 4.48
C ALA A 63 -3.28 -10.56 3.40
N GLY A 64 -2.96 -11.81 3.74
CA GLY A 64 -2.12 -12.68 2.92
C GLY A 64 -0.65 -12.28 2.99
N MET A 65 0.11 -12.53 1.91
CA MET A 65 1.53 -12.18 1.85
C MET A 65 1.70 -10.68 1.60
N PRO A 66 2.40 -9.92 2.45
CA PRO A 66 2.69 -8.52 2.20
C PRO A 66 3.80 -8.36 1.16
N CYS A 67 3.75 -7.26 0.42
CA CYS A 67 4.90 -6.77 -0.33
C CYS A 67 5.96 -6.31 0.67
N GLU A 68 7.08 -7.02 0.77
CA GLU A 68 8.15 -6.73 1.75
C GLU A 68 8.63 -5.26 1.68
N PRO A 69 8.93 -4.66 0.51
CA PRO A 69 9.28 -3.24 0.46
C PRO A 69 8.18 -2.31 0.96
N CYS A 70 6.89 -2.62 0.72
CA CYS A 70 5.78 -1.82 1.26
C CYS A 70 5.74 -1.93 2.78
N LEU A 71 5.90 -3.15 3.32
CA LEU A 71 5.88 -3.39 4.76
C LEU A 71 6.98 -2.59 5.46
N LEU A 72 8.23 -2.70 4.98
CA LEU A 72 9.38 -1.98 5.55
C LEU A 72 9.22 -0.46 5.52
N ARG A 73 8.66 0.09 4.44
CA ARG A 73 8.45 1.54 4.30
C ARG A 73 7.25 2.06 5.09
N SER A 74 6.27 1.19 5.35
CA SER A 74 5.08 1.51 6.15
C SER A 74 5.29 1.39 7.65
N ALA A 75 6.34 0.67 8.08
CA ALA A 75 6.61 0.44 9.49
C ALA A 75 6.90 1.76 10.24
N PRO A 76 6.28 1.99 11.41
CA PRO A 76 6.64 3.11 12.25
C PRO A 76 8.11 3.00 12.64
N ARG A 77 8.84 4.13 12.66
CA ARG A 77 10.21 4.16 13.17
C ARG A 77 10.17 3.83 14.65
N GLN A 78 10.72 2.68 15.00
CA GLN A 78 10.90 2.26 16.38
C GLN A 78 12.19 2.91 16.88
N THR A 79 12.09 3.88 17.80
CA THR A 79 13.24 4.21 18.66
C THR A 79 13.38 3.08 19.67
N LEU A 80 14.32 2.18 19.43
CA LEU A 80 14.75 1.23 20.45
C LEU A 80 15.17 2.03 21.70
N PRO A 81 14.67 1.69 22.90
CA PRO A 81 15.14 2.32 24.12
C PRO A 81 16.65 2.07 24.26
N LYS A 82 17.39 3.12 24.60
CA LYS A 82 18.85 3.08 24.71
C LYS A 82 19.23 2.29 25.97
N GLY A 83 19.59 1.01 25.80
CA GLY A 83 20.13 0.14 26.86
C GLY A 83 19.38 -1.18 27.03
N ALA A 84 19.69 -2.16 26.18
CA ALA A 84 19.40 -3.59 26.41
C ALA A 84 20.73 -4.34 26.33
#